data_AF-A0A9D6YKE6-F1
#
_entry.id   AF-A0A9D6YKE6-F1
#
_cell.length_a   1.000
_cell.length_b   1.000
_cell.length_c   1.000
_cell.angle_alpha   90.00
_cell.angle_beta   90.00
_cell.angle_gamma   90.00
#
_symmetry.space_group_name_H-M   'P 1'
#
loop_
_entity.id
_entity.type
_entity.pdbx_description
1 polymer ?
#
loop_
_entity_poly.entity_id
_entity_poly.type
_entity_poly.pdbx_seq_one_letter_code
_entity_poly.pdbx_strand_id
1 'polypeptide(L)'
;MHRITNIFSLMLLLLFSIKSIAQTDEDKPRRRDYKSRKGFHTGVYTGAYFANKSTAGIYDGYGFDPGGNKNNFAGSFMNQSINYYYGGKTGLADQIAPALGVGIGQWHFDQTDMPLKMKYNPGILVGIHMMYGFTQKNALIFNASGTRLTLNGSFTIVLDTASIGPKQPGHQDLKACSITGAEQRMLFQIGYRRILGEDEVFNFFIEGGAALNMTKLVGNQITINNLQINLASYYSYPNYFGFREKYLSGVGLGAFAGFGLNLTANPKCNLQLIYNSFYEKIKIGIDPKLKFQHSIGLRIYYVIAGNRKS
;
A
#
# COMPACT_ATOMS: atom_id res chain seq x y z
N MET A 1 -7.99 -16.91 -10.61
CA MET A 1 -7.41 -17.20 -9.29
C MET A 1 -6.31 -18.28 -9.32
N HIS A 2 -6.39 -19.30 -10.18
CA HIS A 2 -5.39 -20.38 -10.28
C HIS A 2 -3.95 -19.97 -10.69
N ARG A 3 -3.75 -18.86 -11.42
CA ARG A 3 -2.40 -18.48 -11.89
C ARG A 3 -1.51 -17.85 -10.80
N ILE A 4 -2.09 -17.25 -9.76
CA ILE A 4 -1.32 -16.60 -8.68
C ILE A 4 -0.81 -17.65 -7.68
N THR A 5 -1.60 -18.69 -7.43
CA THR A 5 -1.21 -19.81 -6.55
C THR A 5 -0.02 -20.61 -7.09
N ASN A 6 0.10 -20.71 -8.43
CA ASN A 6 1.20 -21.42 -9.09
C ASN A 6 2.53 -20.65 -9.00
N ILE A 7 2.50 -19.30 -9.07
CA ILE A 7 3.72 -18.49 -8.94
C ILE A 7 4.24 -18.50 -7.49
N PHE A 8 3.33 -18.48 -6.51
CA PHE A 8 3.71 -18.55 -5.09
C PHE A 8 4.30 -19.92 -4.72
N SER A 9 3.73 -21.01 -5.27
CA SER A 9 4.29 -22.36 -5.09
C SER A 9 5.66 -22.52 -5.77
N LEU A 10 5.88 -21.88 -6.92
CA LEU A 10 7.17 -21.91 -7.62
C LEU A 10 8.26 -21.12 -6.84
N MET A 11 7.92 -19.98 -6.22
CA MET A 11 8.84 -19.25 -5.34
C MET A 11 9.16 -20.03 -4.05
N LEU A 12 8.18 -20.73 -3.48
CA LEU A 12 8.38 -21.57 -2.30
C LEU A 12 9.27 -22.78 -2.62
N LEU A 13 9.10 -23.41 -3.79
CA LEU A 13 9.98 -24.49 -4.27
C LEU A 13 11.42 -24.03 -4.54
N LEU A 14 11.63 -22.80 -5.00
CA LEU A 14 12.96 -22.21 -5.17
C LEU A 14 13.66 -21.94 -3.82
N LEU A 15 12.90 -21.66 -2.75
CA LEU A 15 13.46 -21.49 -1.40
C LEU A 15 13.87 -22.82 -0.74
N PHE A 16 13.24 -23.95 -1.11
CA PHE A 16 13.61 -25.29 -0.64
C PHE A 16 14.63 -26.02 -1.54
N SER A 17 14.97 -25.46 -2.70
CA SER A 17 15.97 -26.03 -3.62
C SER A 17 17.42 -25.63 -3.28
N ILE A 18 17.64 -24.91 -2.18
CA ILE A 18 18.97 -24.69 -1.63
C ILE A 18 19.43 -26.05 -1.09
N LYS A 19 20.18 -26.80 -1.92
CA LYS A 19 20.89 -27.98 -1.45
C LYS A 19 21.64 -27.59 -0.19
N SER A 20 21.28 -28.24 0.92
CA SER A 20 22.06 -28.23 2.15
C SER A 20 23.52 -28.45 1.78
N ILE A 21 24.34 -27.42 1.96
CA ILE A 21 25.79 -27.55 1.95
C ILE A 21 26.11 -28.21 3.30
N ALA A 22 25.93 -29.53 3.34
CA ALA A 22 26.51 -30.36 4.38
C ALA A 22 28.03 -30.28 4.20
N GLN A 23 28.70 -29.69 5.18
CA GLN A 23 30.16 -29.67 5.25
C GLN A 23 30.64 -31.07 5.60
N THR A 24 31.51 -31.63 4.76
CA THR A 24 32.40 -32.73 5.13
C THR A 24 33.83 -32.36 4.75
N ASP A 25 34.69 -32.61 5.73
CA ASP A 25 36.14 -32.73 5.76
C ASP A 25 37.03 -31.47 5.76
N GLU A 26 37.56 -31.26 6.97
CA GLU A 26 38.98 -31.07 7.30
C GLU A 26 39.85 -30.34 6.26
N ASP A 27 40.04 -29.04 6.49
CA ASP A 27 41.34 -28.44 6.19
C ASP A 27 41.57 -27.16 7.01
N LYS A 28 42.69 -27.17 7.74
CA LYS A 28 43.44 -26.14 8.48
C LYS A 28 42.79 -24.74 8.65
N PRO A 29 42.97 -24.06 9.81
CA PRO A 29 42.53 -22.67 9.99
C PRO A 29 43.41 -21.73 9.14
N ARG A 30 43.13 -21.65 7.83
CA ARG A 30 43.54 -20.49 7.03
C ARG A 30 42.86 -19.30 7.68
N ARG A 31 43.63 -18.34 8.18
CA ARG A 31 43.14 -16.99 8.48
C ARG A 31 42.43 -16.50 7.23
N ARG A 32 41.10 -16.59 7.22
CA ARG A 32 40.28 -16.16 6.10
C ARG A 32 40.40 -14.65 6.08
N ASP A 33 41.10 -14.16 5.06
CA ASP A 33 41.34 -12.75 4.89
C ASP A 33 40.02 -12.06 4.59
N TYR A 34 39.46 -11.43 5.62
CA TYR A 34 38.11 -10.90 5.59
C TYR A 34 38.03 -9.79 4.54
N LYS A 35 37.41 -10.07 3.39
CA LYS A 35 37.07 -9.01 2.43
C LYS A 35 36.13 -8.03 3.10
N SER A 36 36.72 -6.88 3.44
CA SER A 36 36.10 -5.75 4.09
C SER A 36 34.80 -5.35 3.37
N ARG A 37 33.64 -5.51 4.01
CA ARG A 37 32.33 -4.99 3.54
C ARG A 37 32.24 -3.45 3.61
N LYS A 38 33.37 -2.76 3.75
CA LYS A 38 33.45 -1.30 3.81
C LYS A 38 33.26 -0.68 2.42
N GLY A 39 32.74 0.54 2.43
CA GLY A 39 32.55 1.34 1.22
C GLY A 39 31.11 1.35 0.73
N PHE A 40 30.93 1.71 -0.53
CA PHE A 40 29.62 1.98 -1.12
C PHE A 40 28.99 0.73 -1.72
N HIS A 41 27.70 0.55 -1.44
CA HIS A 41 26.89 -0.49 -2.03
C HIS A 41 25.57 0.11 -2.51
N THR A 42 25.07 -0.43 -3.62
CA THR A 42 23.78 -0.05 -4.19
C THR A 42 22.98 -1.30 -4.51
N GLY A 43 21.68 -1.17 -4.53
CA GLY A 43 20.79 -2.30 -4.77
C GLY A 43 19.37 -1.88 -5.03
N VAL A 44 18.55 -2.91 -5.17
CA VAL A 44 17.11 -2.78 -5.35
C VAL A 44 16.38 -3.40 -4.18
N TYR A 45 15.21 -2.86 -3.88
CA TYR A 45 14.29 -3.34 -2.88
C TYR A 45 12.95 -3.63 -3.56
N THR A 46 12.35 -4.78 -3.21
CA THR A 46 10.99 -5.13 -3.61
C THR A 46 10.26 -5.80 -2.45
N GLY A 47 8.99 -5.51 -2.25
CA GLY A 47 8.25 -6.07 -1.12
C GLY A 47 6.75 -5.77 -1.15
N ALA A 48 6.08 -6.23 -0.10
CA ALA A 48 4.69 -5.90 0.19
C ALA A 48 4.63 -4.84 1.31
N TYR A 49 3.79 -3.83 1.12
CA TYR A 49 3.53 -2.76 2.07
C TYR A 49 2.10 -2.84 2.59
N PHE A 50 1.97 -2.81 3.92
CA PHE A 50 0.71 -2.92 4.64
C PHE A 50 0.40 -1.58 5.30
N ALA A 51 -0.48 -0.83 4.67
CA ALA A 51 -0.87 0.49 5.13
C ALA A 51 -1.88 0.44 6.29
N ASN A 52 -1.79 1.42 7.18
CA ASN A 52 -2.78 1.58 8.25
C ASN A 52 -4.13 2.07 7.70
N LYS A 53 -5.25 1.60 8.29
CA LYS A 53 -6.60 2.03 7.90
C LYS A 53 -6.96 3.47 8.26
N SER A 54 -6.15 4.18 9.04
CA SER A 54 -6.49 5.51 9.58
C SER A 54 -6.87 6.54 8.52
N THR A 55 -6.25 6.48 7.34
CA THR A 55 -6.50 7.40 6.23
C THR A 55 -7.56 6.89 5.26
N ALA A 56 -8.10 5.68 5.47
CA ALA A 56 -9.06 5.05 4.56
C ALA A 56 -10.39 5.80 4.46
N GLY A 57 -10.75 6.57 5.49
CA GLY A 57 -12.03 7.30 5.54
C GLY A 57 -12.17 8.42 4.51
N ILE A 58 -11.09 8.90 3.89
CA ILE A 58 -11.20 9.87 2.78
C ILE A 58 -11.81 9.26 1.51
N TYR A 59 -11.83 7.93 1.42
CA TYR A 59 -12.32 7.18 0.26
C TYR A 59 -13.73 6.62 0.45
N ASP A 60 -14.42 6.93 1.55
CA ASP A 60 -15.71 6.31 1.90
C ASP A 60 -16.93 6.89 1.13
N GLY A 61 -16.68 7.84 0.23
CA GLY A 61 -17.71 8.41 -0.63
C GLY A 61 -18.51 9.56 -0.02
N TYR A 62 -18.33 9.89 1.26
CA TYR A 62 -18.87 11.13 1.81
C TYR A 62 -18.21 12.35 1.19
N GLY A 63 -16.88 12.30 1.04
CA GLY A 63 -16.12 13.47 0.63
C GLY A 63 -16.13 14.56 1.71
N PHE A 64 -15.55 15.69 1.34
CA PHE A 64 -15.31 16.81 2.24
C PHE A 64 -15.74 18.09 1.54
N ASP A 65 -16.16 19.10 2.31
CA ASP A 65 -16.40 20.44 1.81
C ASP A 65 -15.07 21.19 1.57
N PRO A 66 -15.08 22.39 0.94
CA PRO A 66 -13.87 23.19 0.74
C PRO A 66 -13.15 23.60 2.04
N GLY A 67 -13.87 23.69 3.17
CA GLY A 67 -13.32 23.99 4.49
C GLY A 67 -12.61 22.79 5.14
N GLY A 68 -12.82 21.59 4.61
CA GLY A 68 -12.30 20.35 5.15
C GLY A 68 -13.18 19.75 6.25
N ASN A 69 -14.48 20.02 6.26
CA ASN A 69 -15.43 19.28 7.07
C ASN A 69 -16.00 18.11 6.29
N LYS A 70 -16.27 16.98 6.96
CA LYS A 70 -16.88 15.81 6.32
C LYS A 70 -18.32 16.13 5.97
N ASN A 71 -18.71 15.82 4.73
CA ASN A 71 -20.10 15.96 4.32
C ASN A 71 -20.99 14.97 5.09
N ASN A 72 -22.23 15.34 5.33
CA ASN A 72 -23.28 14.39 5.72
C ASN A 72 -23.77 13.60 4.49
N PHE A 73 -24.75 12.71 4.65
CA PHE A 73 -25.28 11.94 3.53
C PHE A 73 -25.82 12.83 2.41
N ALA A 74 -26.61 13.86 2.75
CA ALA A 74 -27.19 14.78 1.77
C ALA A 74 -26.12 15.42 0.87
N GLY A 75 -25.03 15.90 1.45
CA GLY A 75 -23.88 16.47 0.74
C GLY A 75 -22.84 15.46 0.25
N SER A 76 -23.05 14.16 0.45
CA SER A 76 -22.03 13.16 0.11
C SER A 76 -21.79 13.08 -1.40
N PHE A 77 -20.55 12.89 -1.82
CA PHE A 77 -20.23 12.74 -3.24
C PHE A 77 -20.93 11.53 -3.86
N MET A 78 -21.12 10.45 -3.10
CA MET A 78 -21.92 9.31 -3.54
C MET A 78 -23.40 9.65 -3.72
N ASN A 79 -24.05 10.30 -2.76
CA ASN A 79 -25.46 10.70 -2.91
C ASN A 79 -25.65 11.64 -4.10
N GLN A 80 -24.79 12.66 -4.23
CA GLN A 80 -24.83 13.60 -5.34
C GLN A 80 -24.66 12.87 -6.69
N SER A 81 -23.70 11.95 -6.77
CA SER A 81 -23.47 11.17 -7.99
C SER A 81 -24.60 10.20 -8.31
N ILE A 82 -24.93 9.32 -7.37
CA ILE A 82 -25.88 8.22 -7.58
C ILE A 82 -27.29 8.76 -7.74
N ASN A 83 -27.79 9.57 -6.81
CA ASN A 83 -29.19 10.00 -6.83
C ASN A 83 -29.45 11.17 -7.80
N TYR A 84 -28.54 12.15 -7.90
CA TYR A 84 -28.82 13.40 -8.63
C TYR A 84 -28.25 13.43 -10.04
N TYR A 85 -26.96 13.13 -10.21
CA TYR A 85 -26.30 13.24 -11.51
C TYR A 85 -26.56 12.04 -12.43
N TYR A 86 -26.50 10.82 -11.88
CA TYR A 86 -26.68 9.59 -12.65
C TYR A 86 -28.06 8.96 -12.47
N GLY A 87 -28.77 9.24 -11.37
CA GLY A 87 -30.06 8.61 -11.03
C GLY A 87 -31.30 9.40 -11.45
N GLY A 88 -31.14 10.45 -12.23
CA GLY A 88 -32.24 11.17 -12.86
C GLY A 88 -33.12 12.07 -11.97
N LYS A 89 -32.83 12.22 -10.67
CA LYS A 89 -33.59 13.16 -9.79
C LYS A 89 -33.52 14.63 -10.22
N THR A 90 -32.58 14.99 -11.09
CA THR A 90 -32.41 16.33 -11.64
C THR A 90 -33.08 16.52 -13.01
N GLY A 91 -33.85 15.52 -13.49
CA GLY A 91 -34.42 15.51 -14.84
C GLY A 91 -33.46 15.00 -15.93
N LEU A 92 -32.25 14.58 -15.54
CA LEU A 92 -31.32 13.86 -16.42
C LEU A 92 -31.77 12.40 -16.63
N ALA A 93 -31.24 11.76 -17.67
CA ALA A 93 -31.50 10.34 -17.91
C ALA A 93 -30.94 9.47 -16.77
N ASP A 94 -31.76 8.54 -16.26
CA ASP A 94 -31.34 7.57 -15.25
C ASP A 94 -30.39 6.52 -15.87
N GLN A 95 -29.10 6.64 -15.55
CA GLN A 95 -28.05 5.71 -15.93
C GLN A 95 -27.84 4.60 -14.88
N ILE A 96 -28.38 4.77 -13.67
CA ILE A 96 -28.27 3.78 -12.58
C ILE A 96 -29.22 2.61 -12.84
N ALA A 97 -30.49 2.88 -13.19
CA ALA A 97 -31.47 1.84 -13.51
C ALA A 97 -30.99 0.83 -14.57
N PRO A 98 -30.53 1.25 -15.77
CA PRO A 98 -30.00 0.32 -16.76
C PRO A 98 -28.70 -0.36 -16.30
N ALA A 99 -27.85 0.33 -15.52
CA ALA A 99 -26.66 -0.30 -14.95
C ALA A 99 -27.02 -1.42 -13.97
N LEU A 100 -28.11 -1.27 -13.21
CA LEU A 100 -28.64 -2.27 -12.27
C LEU A 100 -29.47 -3.36 -12.96
N GLY A 101 -29.93 -3.12 -14.19
CA GLY A 101 -30.82 -4.03 -14.92
C GLY A 101 -32.28 -3.94 -14.45
N VAL A 102 -32.70 -2.79 -13.94
CA VAL A 102 -34.07 -2.54 -13.44
C VAL A 102 -34.73 -1.39 -14.20
N GLY A 103 -36.04 -1.25 -14.05
CA GLY A 103 -36.78 -0.11 -14.59
C GLY A 103 -36.45 1.20 -13.86
N ILE A 104 -36.70 2.33 -14.54
CA ILE A 104 -36.54 3.68 -13.96
C ILE A 104 -37.40 3.78 -12.70
N GLY A 105 -36.83 4.28 -11.60
CA GLY A 105 -37.52 4.44 -10.32
C GLY A 105 -37.71 3.14 -9.52
N GLN A 106 -37.15 2.01 -9.94
CA GLN A 106 -37.21 0.72 -9.22
C GLN A 106 -35.97 0.48 -8.34
N TRP A 107 -35.34 1.54 -7.86
CA TRP A 107 -34.18 1.45 -6.99
C TRP A 107 -34.08 2.71 -6.13
N HIS A 108 -33.45 2.58 -4.96
CA HIS A 108 -33.07 3.73 -4.14
C HIS A 108 -31.72 3.51 -3.44
N PHE A 109 -31.08 4.64 -3.13
CA PHE A 109 -29.81 4.69 -2.41
C PHE A 109 -29.93 5.71 -1.27
N ASP A 110 -29.71 5.26 -0.04
CA ASP A 110 -29.80 6.09 1.17
C ASP A 110 -28.54 6.05 2.05
N GLN A 111 -28.61 6.62 3.25
CA GLN A 111 -27.47 6.69 4.16
C GLN A 111 -27.04 5.30 4.67
N THR A 112 -27.98 4.36 4.83
CA THR A 112 -27.71 3.01 5.32
C THR A 112 -26.93 2.18 4.31
N ASP A 113 -27.02 2.57 3.03
CA ASP A 113 -26.32 1.94 1.92
C ASP A 113 -24.85 2.35 1.78
N MET A 114 -24.40 3.41 2.47
CA MET A 114 -23.05 3.97 2.35
C MET A 114 -21.95 2.96 2.76
N PRO A 115 -20.73 3.07 2.18
CA PRO A 115 -19.61 2.20 2.57
C PRO A 115 -19.26 2.33 4.06
N LEU A 116 -19.37 1.22 4.81
CA LEU A 116 -19.10 1.24 6.25
C LEU A 116 -17.64 0.91 6.61
N LYS A 117 -16.93 0.16 5.77
CA LYS A 117 -15.58 -0.36 6.09
C LYS A 117 -14.65 -0.31 4.88
N MET A 118 -13.89 0.78 4.77
CA MET A 118 -12.79 0.89 3.81
C MET A 118 -11.54 0.18 4.34
N LYS A 119 -10.89 -0.64 3.50
CA LYS A 119 -9.64 -1.35 3.85
C LYS A 119 -8.60 -1.25 2.76
N TYR A 120 -7.34 -1.03 3.15
CA TYR A 120 -6.19 -1.11 2.26
C TYR A 120 -5.88 -2.54 1.86
N ASN A 121 -5.64 -2.73 0.57
CA ASN A 121 -4.97 -3.91 0.04
C ASN A 121 -3.46 -3.75 0.23
N PRO A 122 -2.72 -4.86 0.44
CA PRO A 122 -1.27 -4.83 0.39
C PRO A 122 -0.78 -4.23 -0.93
N GLY A 123 0.08 -3.23 -0.85
CA GLY A 123 0.71 -2.59 -2.02
C GLY A 123 2.04 -3.24 -2.36
N ILE A 124 2.44 -3.17 -3.63
CA ILE A 124 3.79 -3.54 -4.04
C ILE A 124 4.70 -2.34 -3.79
N LEU A 125 5.76 -2.55 -3.01
CA LEU A 125 6.78 -1.55 -2.71
C LEU A 125 8.03 -1.88 -3.51
N VAL A 126 8.49 -0.93 -4.32
CA VAL A 126 9.71 -1.06 -5.12
C VAL A 126 10.61 0.13 -4.89
N GLY A 127 11.92 -0.07 -4.88
CA GLY A 127 12.84 1.02 -4.60
C GLY A 127 14.30 0.70 -4.82
N ILE A 128 15.11 1.72 -4.56
CA ILE A 128 16.57 1.64 -4.54
C ILE A 128 17.05 1.62 -3.10
N HIS A 129 18.11 0.85 -2.86
CA HIS A 129 18.83 0.78 -1.60
C HIS A 129 20.26 1.25 -1.81
N MET A 130 20.72 2.19 -1.00
CA MET A 130 22.10 2.63 -0.96
C MET A 130 22.63 2.48 0.46
N MET A 131 23.89 2.11 0.58
CA MET A 131 24.54 2.05 1.88
C MET A 131 26.03 2.34 1.82
N TYR A 132 26.54 2.87 2.91
CA TYR A 132 27.96 3.06 3.14
C TYR A 132 28.41 2.30 4.39
N GLY A 133 29.22 1.26 4.21
CA GLY A 133 29.76 0.45 5.29
C GLY A 133 31.00 1.09 5.91
N PHE A 134 30.93 1.47 7.20
CA PHE A 134 32.09 1.95 7.97
C PHE A 134 32.96 0.79 8.46
N THR A 135 32.29 -0.32 8.80
CA THR A 135 32.92 -1.56 9.28
C THR A 135 32.25 -2.74 8.59
N GLN A 136 32.68 -3.97 8.89
CA GLN A 136 32.04 -5.15 8.34
C GLN A 136 30.60 -5.35 8.84
N LYS A 137 30.28 -4.86 10.05
CA LYS A 137 28.98 -5.04 10.69
C LYS A 137 28.11 -3.78 10.62
N ASN A 138 28.70 -2.58 10.51
CA ASN A 138 27.98 -1.32 10.66
C ASN A 138 27.98 -0.49 9.37
N ALA A 139 26.80 0.04 9.01
CA ALA A 139 26.61 0.84 7.81
C ALA A 139 25.59 1.97 8.02
N LEU A 140 25.77 3.08 7.30
CA LEU A 140 24.72 4.06 7.05
C LEU A 140 23.90 3.60 5.84
N ILE A 141 22.58 3.71 5.92
CA ILE A 141 21.66 3.28 4.86
C ILE A 141 20.80 4.46 4.39
N PHE A 142 20.48 4.43 3.11
CA PHE A 142 19.49 5.27 2.48
C PHE A 142 18.59 4.41 1.58
N ASN A 143 17.27 4.52 1.74
CA ASN A 143 16.30 3.87 0.86
C ASN A 143 15.40 4.93 0.23
N ALA A 144 15.11 4.79 -1.06
CA ALA A 144 14.04 5.51 -1.73
C ALA A 144 13.13 4.49 -2.41
N SER A 145 11.88 4.40 -1.95
CA SER A 145 10.91 3.41 -2.41
C SER A 145 9.58 4.07 -2.76
N GLY A 146 8.85 3.48 -3.70
CA GLY A 146 7.51 3.91 -4.10
C GLY A 146 6.52 2.77 -4.01
N THR A 147 5.28 3.07 -3.64
CA THR A 147 4.16 2.13 -3.64
C THR A 147 2.90 2.82 -4.13
N ARG A 148 2.07 2.05 -4.85
CA ARG A 148 0.69 2.43 -5.15
C ARG A 148 -0.22 1.55 -4.31
N LEU A 149 -1.02 2.19 -3.47
CA LEU A 149 -1.97 1.52 -2.60
C LEU A 149 -3.36 1.64 -3.19
N THR A 150 -4.12 0.56 -3.06
CA THR A 150 -5.53 0.52 -3.40
C THR A 150 -6.32 0.19 -2.15
N LEU A 151 -7.49 0.80 -2.01
CA LEU A 151 -8.48 0.40 -1.03
C LEU A 151 -9.71 -0.11 -1.73
N ASN A 152 -10.37 -1.07 -1.11
CA ASN A 152 -11.69 -1.51 -1.50
C ASN A 152 -12.66 -1.30 -0.34
N GLY A 153 -13.88 -0.94 -0.70
CA GLY A 153 -15.06 -1.01 0.13
C GLY A 153 -16.25 -1.49 -0.69
N SER A 154 -17.34 -1.79 0.00
CA SER A 154 -18.62 -2.16 -0.60
C SER A 154 -19.71 -1.27 -0.08
N PHE A 155 -20.69 -1.00 -0.94
CA PHE A 155 -21.92 -0.29 -0.62
C PHE A 155 -23.09 -1.05 -1.27
N THR A 156 -24.31 -0.74 -0.87
CA THR A 156 -25.51 -1.38 -1.42
C THR A 156 -26.37 -0.40 -2.19
N ILE A 157 -27.25 -0.92 -3.03
CA ILE A 157 -28.38 -0.17 -3.58
C ILE A 157 -29.59 -1.09 -3.42
N VAL A 158 -30.67 -0.55 -2.88
CA VAL A 158 -31.92 -1.30 -2.70
C VAL A 158 -32.67 -1.33 -4.03
N LEU A 159 -33.15 -2.51 -4.42
CA LEU A 159 -33.99 -2.70 -5.59
C LEU A 159 -35.45 -2.80 -5.15
N ASP A 160 -36.30 -1.95 -5.73
CA ASP A 160 -37.74 -1.90 -5.47
C ASP A 160 -38.53 -2.74 -6.48
N THR A 161 -37.88 -3.75 -7.06
CA THR A 161 -38.49 -4.67 -8.01
C THR A 161 -39.47 -5.61 -7.31
N ALA A 162 -40.57 -5.94 -7.99
CA ALA A 162 -41.50 -6.95 -7.49
C ALA A 162 -40.80 -8.33 -7.50
N SER A 163 -40.66 -8.97 -6.33
CA SER A 163 -40.10 -10.33 -6.27
C SER A 163 -40.97 -11.31 -7.03
N ILE A 164 -40.32 -12.22 -7.76
CA ILE A 164 -40.94 -13.40 -8.33
C ILE A 164 -40.95 -14.49 -7.22
N GLY A 165 -41.96 -14.48 -6.34
CA GLY A 165 -42.17 -15.52 -5.32
C GLY A 165 -42.54 -15.01 -3.91
N PRO A 166 -42.94 -15.91 -2.98
CA PRO A 166 -43.29 -15.52 -1.61
C PRO A 166 -42.07 -14.98 -0.86
N LYS A 167 -42.13 -13.70 -0.43
CA LYS A 167 -41.08 -13.08 0.41
C LYS A 167 -41.24 -13.50 1.87
N GLN A 168 -40.11 -13.77 2.54
CA GLN A 168 -40.09 -13.73 4.00
C GLN A 168 -40.32 -12.27 4.47
N PRO A 169 -41.04 -12.04 5.59
CA PRO A 169 -41.21 -10.71 6.16
C PRO A 169 -39.85 -10.03 6.37
N GLY A 170 -39.66 -8.82 5.83
CA GLY A 170 -38.41 -8.06 5.94
C GLY A 170 -37.38 -8.29 4.82
N HIS A 171 -37.71 -9.04 3.76
CA HIS A 171 -36.79 -9.26 2.65
C HIS A 171 -36.65 -8.02 1.73
N GLN A 172 -35.45 -7.42 1.74
CA GLN A 172 -35.02 -6.38 0.80
C GLN A 172 -34.09 -6.98 -0.25
N ASP A 173 -34.32 -6.62 -1.51
CA ASP A 173 -33.41 -6.99 -2.59
C ASP A 173 -32.28 -5.97 -2.64
N LEU A 174 -31.06 -6.41 -2.34
CA LEU A 174 -29.89 -5.55 -2.21
C LEU A 174 -28.88 -5.89 -3.30
N LYS A 175 -28.53 -4.89 -4.10
CA LYS A 175 -27.41 -5.00 -5.03
C LYS A 175 -26.12 -4.51 -4.37
N ALA A 176 -25.16 -5.41 -4.18
CA ALA A 176 -23.83 -5.05 -3.72
C ALA A 176 -23.01 -4.40 -4.85
N CYS A 177 -22.45 -3.24 -4.57
CA CYS A 177 -21.60 -2.44 -5.44
C CYS A 177 -20.25 -2.18 -4.75
N SER A 178 -19.24 -1.73 -5.52
CA SER A 178 -17.89 -1.54 -4.99
C SER A 178 -17.43 -0.09 -5.07
N ILE A 179 -16.69 0.35 -4.05
CA ILE A 179 -15.94 1.59 -4.05
C ILE A 179 -14.43 1.28 -3.99
N THR A 180 -13.65 1.92 -4.85
CA THR A 180 -12.20 1.75 -4.94
C THR A 180 -11.49 3.08 -4.73
N GLY A 181 -10.64 3.13 -3.71
CA GLY A 181 -9.72 4.24 -3.46
C GLY A 181 -8.33 3.92 -3.99
N ALA A 182 -7.58 4.95 -4.38
CA ALA A 182 -6.18 4.82 -4.78
C ALA A 182 -5.33 5.97 -4.26
N GLU A 183 -4.12 5.64 -3.80
CA GLU A 183 -3.10 6.61 -3.40
C GLU A 183 -1.70 6.14 -3.81
N GLN A 184 -0.79 7.10 -3.90
CA GLN A 184 0.61 6.86 -4.17
C GLN A 184 1.44 7.36 -3.01
N ARG A 185 2.45 6.59 -2.62
CA ARG A 185 3.40 6.95 -1.58
C ARG A 185 4.83 6.79 -2.07
N MET A 186 5.66 7.78 -1.76
CA MET A 186 7.11 7.70 -1.83
C MET A 186 7.65 7.67 -0.41
N LEU A 187 8.54 6.73 -0.10
CA LEU A 187 9.15 6.55 1.21
C LEU A 187 10.67 6.73 1.07
N PHE A 188 11.20 7.67 1.82
CA PHE A 188 12.62 7.93 1.96
C PHE A 188 13.05 7.57 3.37
N GLN A 189 14.07 6.74 3.50
CA GLN A 189 14.59 6.32 4.79
C GLN A 189 16.07 6.64 4.84
N ILE A 190 16.52 7.18 5.98
CA ILE A 190 17.93 7.34 6.29
C ILE A 190 18.17 6.80 7.69
N GLY A 191 19.18 5.96 7.84
CA GLY A 191 19.38 5.30 9.12
C GLY A 191 20.66 4.52 9.23
N TYR A 192 20.75 3.79 10.33
CA TYR A 192 21.88 2.96 10.67
C TYR A 192 21.48 1.48 10.58
N ARG A 193 22.41 0.65 10.12
CA ARG A 193 22.26 -0.80 10.08
C ARG A 193 23.42 -1.48 10.80
N ARG A 194 23.10 -2.51 11.58
CA ARG A 194 24.06 -3.41 12.23
C ARG A 194 23.77 -4.87 11.90
N ILE A 195 24.77 -5.56 11.38
CA ILE A 195 24.77 -7.02 11.22
C ILE A 195 25.10 -7.66 12.58
N LEU A 196 24.32 -8.67 12.92
CA LEU A 196 24.43 -9.48 14.13
C LEU A 196 24.87 -10.89 13.73
N GLY A 197 25.96 -11.36 14.33
CA GLY A 197 26.60 -12.62 13.95
C GLY A 197 27.99 -12.41 13.37
N GLU A 198 28.67 -13.54 13.14
CA GLU A 198 30.04 -13.62 12.63
C GLU A 198 30.17 -14.61 11.46
N ASP A 199 29.08 -15.26 11.08
CA ASP A 199 29.06 -16.23 9.99
C ASP A 199 29.23 -15.50 8.64
N GLU A 200 29.90 -16.14 7.69
CA GLU A 200 30.27 -15.52 6.42
C GLU A 200 29.09 -15.46 5.44
N VAL A 201 28.19 -16.43 5.51
CA VAL A 201 27.10 -16.65 4.58
C VAL A 201 25.80 -16.09 5.14
N PHE A 202 25.50 -16.35 6.41
CA PHE A 202 24.20 -16.05 7.01
C PHE A 202 24.34 -15.20 8.27
N ASN A 203 23.67 -14.05 8.31
CA ASN A 203 23.63 -13.25 9.53
C ASN A 203 22.25 -12.65 9.74
N PHE A 204 21.94 -12.31 10.98
CA PHE A 204 20.82 -11.42 11.26
C PHE A 204 21.28 -9.97 11.10
N PHE A 205 20.35 -9.04 10.93
CA PHE A 205 20.65 -7.63 11.04
C PHE A 205 19.47 -6.86 11.61
N ILE A 206 19.79 -5.69 12.15
CA ILE A 206 18.83 -4.69 12.58
C ILE A 206 19.15 -3.37 11.88
N GLU A 207 18.11 -2.60 11.58
CA GLU A 207 18.23 -1.24 11.07
C GLU A 207 17.22 -0.30 11.71
N GLY A 208 17.52 0.99 11.71
CA GLY A 208 16.59 1.99 12.19
C GLY A 208 17.06 3.41 11.90
N GLY A 209 16.12 4.35 11.91
CA GLY A 209 16.42 5.74 11.63
C GLY A 209 15.17 6.57 11.35
N ALA A 210 15.38 7.65 10.59
CA ALA A 210 14.32 8.57 10.21
C ALA A 210 13.67 8.15 8.89
N ALA A 211 12.37 8.40 8.79
CA ALA A 211 11.58 8.17 7.59
C ALA A 211 10.85 9.46 7.18
N LEU A 212 10.86 9.75 5.89
CA LEU A 212 10.07 10.78 5.25
C LEU A 212 9.17 10.10 4.24
N ASN A 213 7.86 10.37 4.30
CA ASN A 213 6.91 9.90 3.31
C ASN A 213 6.30 11.08 2.56
N MET A 214 6.03 10.88 1.28
CA MET A 214 5.23 11.78 0.46
C MET A 214 4.02 10.99 0.00
N THR A 215 2.83 11.48 0.29
CA THR A 215 1.57 10.80 -0.03
C THR A 215 0.72 11.68 -0.94
N LYS A 216 0.04 11.07 -1.91
CA LYS A 216 -0.88 11.75 -2.83
C LYS A 216 -2.11 10.88 -3.12
N LEU A 217 -3.29 11.48 -3.07
CA LEU A 217 -4.53 10.86 -3.56
C LEU A 217 -4.46 10.73 -5.09
N VAL A 218 -4.71 9.53 -5.60
CA VAL A 218 -4.69 9.24 -7.04
C VAL A 218 -6.10 9.08 -7.58
N GLY A 219 -7.01 8.45 -6.84
CA GLY A 219 -8.37 8.24 -7.30
C GLY A 219 -9.33 7.80 -6.21
N ASN A 220 -10.61 7.99 -6.48
CA ASN A 220 -11.71 7.47 -5.70
C ASN A 220 -12.89 7.24 -6.66
N GLN A 221 -13.34 6.00 -6.82
CA GLN A 221 -14.35 5.65 -7.81
C GLN A 221 -15.34 4.63 -7.24
N ILE A 222 -16.59 4.72 -7.67
CA ILE A 222 -17.60 3.70 -7.42
C ILE A 222 -17.91 2.94 -8.71
N THR A 223 -18.31 1.69 -8.57
CA THR A 223 -18.66 0.82 -9.68
C THR A 223 -19.99 0.13 -9.40
N ILE A 224 -20.94 0.35 -10.31
CA ILE A 224 -22.28 -0.22 -10.29
C ILE A 224 -22.39 -1.07 -11.57
N ASN A 225 -22.16 -2.38 -11.45
CA ASN A 225 -21.96 -3.29 -12.58
C ASN A 225 -20.96 -2.73 -13.61
N ASN A 226 -21.41 -2.28 -14.78
CA ASN A 226 -20.56 -1.75 -15.85
C ASN A 226 -20.37 -0.22 -15.78
N LEU A 227 -21.10 0.48 -14.91
CA LEU A 227 -21.02 1.93 -14.75
C LEU A 227 -19.95 2.28 -13.72
N GLN A 228 -18.94 3.06 -14.14
CA GLN A 228 -17.89 3.57 -13.26
C GLN A 228 -18.05 5.08 -13.09
N ILE A 229 -18.08 5.54 -11.83
CA ILE A 229 -18.24 6.96 -11.52
C ILE A 229 -17.04 7.40 -10.67
N ASN A 230 -16.29 8.38 -11.16
CA ASN A 230 -15.13 8.93 -10.47
C ASN A 230 -15.55 10.02 -9.48
N LEU A 231 -15.50 9.71 -8.18
CA LEU A 231 -15.81 10.62 -7.08
C LEU A 231 -14.67 11.63 -6.81
N ALA A 232 -13.44 11.35 -7.22
CA ALA A 232 -12.34 12.31 -7.07
C ALA A 232 -12.50 13.55 -7.98
N SER A 233 -13.38 13.48 -8.98
CA SER A 233 -13.68 14.60 -9.88
C SER A 233 -14.22 15.84 -9.13
N TYR A 234 -14.94 15.65 -8.03
CA TYR A 234 -15.45 16.76 -7.19
C TYR A 234 -14.32 17.64 -6.65
N TYR A 235 -13.14 17.09 -6.38
CA TYR A 235 -11.99 17.87 -5.92
C TYR A 235 -11.29 18.66 -7.03
N SER A 236 -11.77 18.54 -8.27
CA SER A 236 -11.27 19.32 -9.41
C SER A 236 -12.01 20.64 -9.60
N TYR A 237 -13.14 20.85 -8.92
CA TYR A 237 -13.85 22.12 -9.00
C TYR A 237 -13.02 23.28 -8.39
N PRO A 238 -13.09 24.51 -8.94
CA PRO A 238 -12.24 25.63 -8.51
C PRO A 238 -12.30 25.95 -7.02
N ASN A 239 -13.48 25.78 -6.39
CA ASN A 239 -13.68 26.01 -4.96
C ASN A 239 -12.90 25.01 -4.07
N TYR A 240 -12.42 23.89 -4.60
CA TYR A 240 -11.64 22.88 -3.87
C TYR A 240 -10.12 23.07 -3.98
N PHE A 241 -9.63 24.15 -4.60
CA PHE A 241 -8.19 24.38 -4.80
C PHE A 241 -7.41 24.31 -3.47
N GLY A 242 -7.83 25.07 -2.45
CA GLY A 242 -7.18 25.06 -1.13
C GLY A 242 -7.31 23.72 -0.39
N PHE A 243 -8.43 23.01 -0.59
CA PHE A 243 -8.62 21.67 -0.02
C PHE A 243 -7.64 20.66 -0.62
N ARG A 244 -7.47 20.67 -1.96
CA ARG A 244 -6.60 19.75 -2.69
C ARG A 244 -5.15 19.86 -2.23
N GLU A 245 -4.63 21.08 -2.15
CA GLU A 245 -3.24 21.32 -1.74
C GLU A 245 -2.99 20.90 -0.29
N LYS A 246 -3.97 21.13 0.60
CA LYS A 246 -3.82 20.89 2.03
C LYS A 246 -4.05 19.44 2.45
N TYR A 247 -4.99 18.74 1.81
CA TYR A 247 -5.52 17.47 2.32
C TYR A 247 -5.40 16.29 1.34
N LEU A 248 -5.13 16.51 0.04
CA LEU A 248 -5.00 15.43 -0.94
C LEU A 248 -3.55 15.06 -1.28
N SER A 249 -2.60 15.85 -0.78
CA SER A 249 -1.18 15.52 -0.84
C SER A 249 -0.46 16.06 0.38
N GLY A 250 0.64 15.42 0.75
CA GLY A 250 1.43 15.94 1.85
C GLY A 250 2.71 15.17 2.09
N VAL A 251 3.61 15.85 2.81
CA VAL A 251 4.86 15.27 3.32
C VAL A 251 4.69 14.96 4.80
N GLY A 252 5.07 13.75 5.16
CA GLY A 252 5.05 13.21 6.50
C GLY A 252 6.46 12.86 6.97
N LEU A 253 6.67 12.98 8.28
CA LEU A 253 7.90 12.53 8.94
C LEU A 253 7.56 11.42 9.93
N GLY A 254 8.56 10.60 10.21
CA GLY A 254 8.45 9.47 11.12
C GLY A 254 9.79 8.82 11.40
N ALA A 255 9.72 7.65 12.02
CA ALA A 255 10.85 6.78 12.24
C ALA A 255 10.56 5.39 11.65
N PHE A 256 11.62 4.64 11.38
CA PHE A 256 11.50 3.24 11.01
C PHE A 256 12.45 2.38 11.84
N ALA A 257 12.08 1.12 12.01
CA ALA A 257 12.90 0.08 12.56
C ALA A 257 12.72 -1.19 11.72
N GLY A 258 13.80 -1.87 11.43
CA GLY A 258 13.81 -3.08 10.61
C GLY A 258 14.67 -4.16 11.22
N PHE A 259 14.32 -5.40 10.92
CA PHE A 259 15.15 -6.56 11.22
C PHE A 259 15.04 -7.56 10.08
N GLY A 260 16.05 -8.40 9.93
CA GLY A 260 16.06 -9.32 8.81
C GLY A 260 17.22 -10.31 8.80
N LEU A 261 17.24 -11.07 7.72
CA LEU A 261 18.26 -12.05 7.38
C LEU A 261 19.14 -11.48 6.28
N ASN A 262 20.45 -11.65 6.40
CA ASN A 262 21.46 -11.25 5.44
C ASN A 262 22.21 -12.49 4.93
N LEU A 263 22.04 -12.77 3.64
CA LEU A 263 22.68 -13.85 2.92
C LEU A 263 23.75 -13.28 1.98
N THR A 264 25.00 -13.67 2.18
CA THR A 264 26.10 -13.33 1.28
C THR A 264 26.22 -14.41 0.22
N ALA A 265 25.61 -14.17 -0.95
CA ALA A 265 25.66 -15.11 -2.07
C ALA A 265 27.06 -15.17 -2.70
N ASN A 266 27.74 -14.02 -2.82
CA ASN A 266 29.14 -13.95 -3.24
C ASN A 266 29.79 -12.68 -2.66
N PRO A 267 31.12 -12.48 -2.76
CA PRO A 267 31.80 -11.33 -2.18
C PRO A 267 31.32 -9.95 -2.66
N LYS A 268 30.57 -9.89 -3.77
CA LYS A 268 30.04 -8.65 -4.35
C LYS A 268 28.54 -8.50 -4.20
N CYS A 269 27.77 -9.58 -3.99
CA CYS A 269 26.31 -9.59 -4.03
C CYS A 269 25.74 -10.19 -2.74
N ASN A 270 24.80 -9.47 -2.14
CA ASN A 270 24.11 -9.90 -0.95
C ASN A 270 22.60 -9.83 -1.18
N LEU A 271 21.91 -10.78 -0.56
CA LEU A 271 20.46 -10.87 -0.52
C LEU A 271 20.01 -10.68 0.94
N GLN A 272 19.00 -9.84 1.15
CA GLN A 272 18.41 -9.62 2.45
C GLN A 272 16.91 -9.86 2.41
N LEU A 273 16.40 -10.64 3.37
CA LEU A 273 14.97 -10.68 3.70
C LEU A 273 14.76 -9.74 4.88
N ILE A 274 13.84 -8.79 4.74
CA ILE A 274 13.66 -7.72 5.72
C ILE A 274 12.19 -7.50 6.05
N TYR A 275 11.91 -7.33 7.34
CA TYR A 275 10.70 -6.73 7.85
C TYR A 275 11.00 -5.32 8.35
N ASN A 276 10.20 -4.33 7.93
CA ASN A 276 10.27 -2.96 8.39
C ASN A 276 8.97 -2.55 9.06
N SER A 277 9.09 -1.91 10.22
CA SER A 277 8.02 -1.19 10.90
C SER A 277 8.27 0.30 10.77
N PHE A 278 7.23 1.04 10.45
CA PHE A 278 7.24 2.49 10.26
C PHE A 278 6.29 3.10 11.28
N TYR A 279 6.77 4.10 12.00
CA TYR A 279 5.92 4.96 12.83
C TYR A 279 5.95 6.36 12.23
N GLU A 280 4.97 6.63 11.36
CA GLU A 280 5.00 7.80 10.49
C GLU A 280 3.65 8.49 10.41
N LYS A 281 3.69 9.80 10.16
CA LYS A 281 2.51 10.62 9.95
C LYS A 281 2.22 10.61 8.46
N ILE A 282 1.10 10.02 8.05
CA ILE A 282 0.63 10.12 6.66
C ILE A 282 -0.22 11.38 6.53
N LYS A 283 0.28 12.37 5.78
CA LYS A 283 -0.37 13.68 5.63
C LYS A 283 -1.36 13.68 4.46
N ILE A 284 -2.45 12.94 4.64
CA ILE A 284 -3.62 12.93 3.74
C ILE A 284 -4.91 12.92 4.60
N GLY A 285 -5.95 13.61 4.16
CA GLY A 285 -7.16 13.82 4.95
C GLY A 285 -7.00 14.83 6.09
N ILE A 286 -8.00 14.94 6.96
CA ILE A 286 -8.14 16.06 7.91
C ILE A 286 -7.36 15.88 9.21
N ASP A 287 -7.13 14.65 9.64
CA ASP A 287 -6.49 14.36 10.93
C ASP A 287 -5.28 13.43 10.77
N PRO A 288 -4.17 13.94 10.21
CA PRO A 288 -2.98 13.16 10.00
C PRO A 288 -2.31 12.87 11.35
N LYS A 289 -2.40 11.61 11.77
CA LYS A 289 -1.83 11.08 13.02
C LYS A 289 -0.64 10.18 12.73
N LEU A 290 0.29 10.09 13.69
CA LEU A 290 1.34 9.08 13.67
C LEU A 290 0.72 7.69 13.82
N LYS A 291 1.03 6.79 12.91
CA LYS A 291 0.50 5.42 12.90
C LYS A 291 1.55 4.43 12.47
N PHE A 292 1.35 3.19 12.93
CA PHE A 292 2.17 2.06 12.55
C PHE A 292 1.78 1.53 11.18
N GLN A 293 2.80 1.29 10.37
CA GLN A 293 2.73 0.64 9.07
C GLN A 293 3.86 -0.34 8.96
N HIS A 294 3.72 -1.33 8.09
CA HIS A 294 4.71 -2.41 8.01
C HIS A 294 4.98 -2.79 6.57
N SER A 295 6.20 -3.24 6.30
CA SER A 295 6.53 -3.89 5.03
C SER A 295 7.38 -5.13 5.26
N ILE A 296 7.25 -6.08 4.33
CA ILE A 296 8.12 -7.24 4.24
C ILE A 296 8.65 -7.29 2.82
N GLY A 297 9.94 -7.54 2.63
CA GLY A 297 10.52 -7.53 1.30
C GLY A 297 11.89 -8.17 1.20
N LEU A 298 12.37 -8.19 -0.03
CA LEU A 298 13.69 -8.64 -0.42
C LEU A 298 14.51 -7.45 -0.90
N ARG A 299 15.77 -7.42 -0.51
CA ARG A 299 16.76 -6.43 -0.93
C ARG A 299 17.94 -7.16 -1.53
N ILE A 300 18.33 -6.80 -2.75
CA ILE A 300 19.51 -7.33 -3.41
C ILE A 300 20.45 -6.16 -3.64
N TYR A 301 21.69 -6.26 -3.17
CA TYR A 301 22.66 -5.17 -3.33
C TYR A 301 24.07 -5.66 -3.64
N TYR A 302 24.81 -4.78 -4.31
CA TYR A 302 26.14 -5.01 -4.83
C TYR A 302 27.15 -4.01 -4.27
N VAL A 303 28.37 -4.48 -4.00
CA VAL A 303 29.50 -3.64 -3.60
C VAL A 303 30.05 -2.93 -4.84
N ILE A 304 30.01 -1.59 -4.88
CA ILE A 304 30.50 -0.79 -6.01
C ILE A 304 31.96 -0.41 -5.81
N ALA A 305 32.29 0.09 -4.62
CA ALA A 305 33.63 0.60 -4.31
C ALA A 305 33.99 0.20 -2.88
N GLY A 306 34.98 -0.68 -2.74
CA GLY A 306 35.61 -1.02 -1.48
C GLY A 306 37.12 -0.93 -1.66
N ASN A 307 37.81 -0.19 -0.79
CA ASN A 307 39.27 -0.10 -0.82
C ASN A 307 39.85 -1.51 -0.75
N ARG A 308 40.42 -1.98 -1.85
CA ARG A 308 41.36 -3.09 -1.86
C ARG A 308 42.64 -2.55 -1.22
N LYS A 309 42.79 -2.66 0.09
CA LYS A 309 44.14 -2.70 0.63
C LYS A 309 44.64 -4.12 0.41
N SER A 310 45.56 -4.25 -0.55
CA SER A 310 46.52 -5.34 -0.66
C SER A 310 47.42 -5.36 0.56
#